data_AF-A0A2M7J7L2-F1
#
_entry.id   AF-A0A2M7J7L2-F1
#
_cell.length_a   1.000
_cell.length_b   1.000
_cell.length_c   1.000
_cell.angle_alpha   90.00
_cell.angle_beta   90.00
_cell.angle_gamma   90.00
#
_symmetry.space_group_name_H-M   'P 1'
#
loop_
_entity.id
_entity.type
_entity.pdbx_description
1 polymer ?
#
loop_
_entity_poly.entity_id
_entity_poly.type
_entity_poly.pdbx_seq_one_letter_code
_entity_poly.pdbx_strand_id
1 'polypeptide(L)' 'MKIPLVYDNRLNAPGFEKGWGFSCLVEAGSRRILFDTGDDGQKLIGNLDKLSVPPNSIDTIILSHDHWDHN' A
#
# COMPACT_ATOMS: atom_id res chain seq x y z
N MET A 1 15.13 7.41 2.89
CA MET A 1 13.69 7.21 3.11
C MET A 1 13.01 7.16 1.75
N LYS A 2 12.15 6.17 1.50
CA LYS A 2 11.34 6.07 0.29
C LYS A 2 9.87 5.91 0.69
N ILE A 3 8.97 6.47 -0.11
CA ILE A 3 7.52 6.39 0.13
C ILE A 3 6.80 6.07 -1.19
N PRO A 4 6.97 4.85 -1.76
CA PRO A 4 6.20 4.46 -2.93
C PRO A 4 4.70 4.43 -2.63
N LEU A 5 3.93 4.96 -3.59
CA LEU A 5 2.48 4.82 -3.61
C LEU A 5 2.14 3.38 -4.02
N VAL A 6 1.38 2.68 -3.18
CA VAL A 6 0.98 1.28 -3.41
C VAL A 6 -0.44 1.23 -3.94
N TYR A 7 -1.31 2.13 -3.47
CA TYR A 7 -2.73 2.16 -3.81
C TYR A 7 -3.26 3.59 -3.86
N ASP A 8 -3.99 3.93 -4.90
CA ASP A 8 -4.64 5.23 -5.07
C ASP A 8 -5.71 5.15 -6.18
N ASN A 9 -6.69 6.06 -6.13
CA ASN A 9 -7.78 6.11 -7.12
C ASN A 9 -7.36 6.67 -8.50
N ARG A 10 -6.18 7.29 -8.59
CA ARG A 10 -5.63 7.91 -9.80
C ARG A 10 -4.23 7.41 -10.15
N LEU A 11 -3.81 6.28 -9.57
CA LEU A 11 -2.54 5.65 -9.90
C LEU A 11 -2.43 5.45 -11.42
N ASN A 12 -1.40 6.04 -12.03
CA ASN A 12 -1.14 5.99 -13.46
C ASN A 12 0.20 5.31 -13.74
N ALA A 13 0.32 4.06 -13.29
CA ALA A 13 1.50 3.21 -13.48
C ALA A 13 1.08 1.93 -14.21
N PRO A 14 1.65 1.61 -15.39
CA PRO A 14 1.31 0.40 -16.13
C PRO A 14 1.47 -0.86 -15.29
N GLY A 15 0.46 -1.73 -15.35
CA GLY A 15 0.44 -2.98 -14.60
C GLY A 15 -0.06 -2.83 -13.17
N PHE A 16 -0.11 -1.64 -12.56
CA PHE A 16 -0.67 -1.46 -11.22
C PHE A 16 -2.19 -1.35 -11.24
N GLU A 17 -2.81 -1.83 -10.17
CA GLU A 17 -4.25 -1.76 -9.96
C GLU A 17 -4.62 -0.55 -9.12
N LYS A 18 -5.86 -0.07 -9.28
CA LYS A 18 -6.40 1.09 -8.58
C LYS A 18 -7.79 0.78 -8.01
N GLY A 19 -8.20 1.56 -7.02
CA GLY A 19 -9.52 1.49 -6.40
C GLY A 19 -9.76 2.70 -5.53
N TRP A 20 -10.84 2.69 -4.76
CA TRP A 20 -11.08 3.74 -3.77
C TRP A 20 -10.12 3.60 -2.59
N GLY A 21 -9.76 4.72 -1.99
CA GLY A 21 -8.81 4.75 -0.89
C GLY A 21 -7.37 5.07 -1.28
N PHE A 22 -6.48 4.77 -0.34
CA PHE A 22 -5.08 5.13 -0.38
C PHE A 22 -4.25 4.04 0.31
N SER A 23 -3.03 3.84 -0.16
CA SER A 23 -2.00 3.13 0.59
C SER A 23 -0.61 3.53 0.12
N CYS A 24 0.32 3.72 1.05
CA CYS A 24 1.73 3.89 0.72
C CYS A 24 2.61 3.04 1.63
N LEU A 25 3.77 2.64 1.12
CA LEU A 25 4.78 1.94 1.90
C LEU A 25 5.85 2.94 2.30
N VAL A 26 6.10 3.11 3.59
CA VAL A 26 7.19 3.93 4.12
C VAL A 26 8.39 3.03 4.41
N GLU A 27 9.47 3.21 3.65
CA GLU A 27 10.74 2.51 3.85
C GLU A 27 11.77 3.43 4.54
N ALA A 28 12.10 3.09 5.78
CA ALA A 28 13.03 3.85 6.64
C ALA A 28 14.05 2.91 7.30
N GLY A 29 15.22 2.77 6.67
CA GLY A 29 16.25 1.84 7.13
C GLY A 29 15.82 0.40 6.91
N SER A 30 15.84 -0.42 7.96
CA SER A 30 15.36 -1.80 7.92
C SER A 30 13.85 -1.93 8.20
N ARG A 31 13.14 -0.81 8.43
CA ARG A 31 11.71 -0.83 8.74
C ARG A 31 10.85 -0.53 7.52
N ARG A 32 9.75 -1.26 7.41
CA ARG A 32 8.68 -1.12 6.43
C ARG A 32 7.35 -0.93 7.13
N ILE A 33 6.73 0.22 6.91
CA ILE A 33 5.41 0.54 7.44
C ILE A 33 4.45 0.66 6.26
N LEU A 34 3.35 -0.07 6.29
CA LEU A 34 2.25 0.14 5.35
C LEU A 34 1.25 1.11 5.99
N PHE A 35 1.00 2.23 5.32
CA PHE A 35 0.05 3.23 5.77
C PHE A 35 -1.21 3.11 4.92
N ASP A 36 -2.34 2.77 5.56
CA ASP A 36 -3.61 2.37 4.97
C ASP A 36 -3.51 1.17 4.01
N THR A 37 -4.66 0.62 3.61
CA THR A 37 -4.75 -0.62 2.81
C THR A 37 -5.64 -0.51 1.57
N GLY A 38 -6.28 0.65 1.34
CA GLY A 38 -7.23 0.82 0.25
C GLY A 38 -8.55 0.06 0.47
N ASP A 39 -9.35 -0.04 -0.59
CA ASP A 39 -10.66 -0.74 -0.57
C ASP A 39 -10.61 -2.24 -0.87
N ASP A 40 -9.49 -2.76 -1.41
CA ASP A 40 -9.39 -4.12 -1.91
C ASP A 40 -7.99 -4.72 -1.64
N GLY A 41 -7.93 -5.61 -0.66
CA GLY A 41 -6.70 -6.26 -0.23
C GLY A 41 -6.02 -7.11 -1.32
N GLN A 42 -6.75 -7.66 -2.30
CA GLN A 42 -6.13 -8.45 -3.37
C GLN A 42 -5.34 -7.56 -4.32
N LYS A 43 -5.93 -6.42 -4.70
CA LYS A 43 -5.25 -5.42 -5.54
C LYS A 43 -4.05 -4.79 -4.82
N LEU A 44 -4.18 -4.51 -3.51
CA LEU A 44 -3.07 -4.07 -2.66
C LEU A 44 -1.91 -5.07 -2.69
N ILE A 45 -2.19 -6.37 -2.44
CA ILE A 45 -1.18 -7.43 -2.48
C ILE A 45 -0.56 -7.53 -3.88
N GLY A 46 -1.37 -7.47 -4.94
CA GLY A 46 -0.88 -7.47 -6.32
C GLY A 46 0.04 -6.28 -6.65
N ASN A 47 -0.21 -5.11 -6.07
CA ASN A 47 0.66 -3.94 -6.21
C ASN A 47 1.95 -4.06 -5.39
N LEU A 48 1.89 -4.64 -4.19
CA LEU A 48 3.10 -4.95 -3.39
C LEU A 48 4.01 -5.95 -4.11
N ASP A 49 3.43 -6.98 -4.76
CA ASP A 49 4.18 -7.95 -5.56
C ASP A 49 4.91 -7.28 -6.75
N LYS A 50 4.23 -6.35 -7.45
CA LYS A 50 4.85 -5.54 -8.52
C LYS A 50 5.99 -4.65 -8.02
N LEU A 51 5.95 -4.24 -6.75
CA LEU A 51 7.06 -3.53 -6.08
C LEU A 51 8.13 -4.48 -5.53
N SER A 52 7.98 -5.79 -5.70
CA SER A 52 8.84 -6.82 -5.11
C SER A 52 8.91 -6.72 -3.58
N VAL A 53 7.78 -6.37 -2.95
CA VAL A 53 7.63 -6.25 -1.49
C VAL A 53 6.76 -7.40 -0.98
N PRO A 54 7.35 -8.41 -0.31
CA PRO A 54 6.58 -9.46 0.33
C PRO A 54 5.70 -8.89 1.47
N PRO A 55 4.41 -9.24 1.58
CA PRO A 55 3.56 -8.74 2.67
C PRO A 55 4.08 -9.09 4.07
N ASN A 56 4.72 -10.24 4.22
CA ASN A 56 5.34 -10.68 5.49
C ASN A 56 6.60 -9.88 5.88
N SER A 57 7.08 -8.98 5.01
CA SER A 57 8.21 -8.08 5.31
C SER A 57 7.77 -6.72 5.84
N ILE A 58 6.45 -6.48 5.97
CA ILE A 58 5.88 -5.26 6.55
C ILE A 58 5.86 -5.43 8.07
N ASP A 59 6.53 -4.52 8.78
CA ASP A 59 6.67 -4.59 10.24
C ASP A 59 5.44 -4.03 10.97
N THR A 60 4.74 -3.08 10.33
CA THR A 60 3.68 -2.31 10.95
C THR A 60 2.68 -1.86 9.90
N ILE A 61 1.40 -1.96 10.24
CA ILE A 61 0.30 -1.37 9.48
C ILE A 61 -0.26 -0.22 10.32
N ILE A 62 -0.41 0.95 9.72
CA ILE A 62 -1.05 2.12 10.34
C ILE A 62 -2.33 2.37 9.55
N LEU A 63 -3.46 2.43 10.25
CA LEU A 63 -4.75 2.86 9.71
C LEU A 63 -4.96 4.31 10.14
N SER A 64 -5.11 5.20 9.18
CA SER A 64 -5.20 6.65 9.41
C SER A 64 -6.46 7.03 10.18
N HIS A 65 -7.61 6.47 9.81
CA HIS A 65 -8.91 6.61 10.46
C HIS A 65 -9.84 5.47 10.05
N ASP A 66 -10.95 5.32 10.76
CA ASP A 66 -11.95 4.28 10.47
C ASP A 66 -12.85 4.69 9.29
N HIS A 67 -12.39 4.38 8.08
CA HIS A 67 -13.19 4.39 6.86
C HIS A 67 -12.95 3.10 6.07
N TRP A 68 -13.99 2.67 5.37
CA TRP A 68 -14.00 1.40 4.64
C TRP A 68 -12.93 1.29 3.55
N ASP A 69 -12.46 2.41 2.99
CA ASP A 69 -11.44 2.46 1.94
C ASP A 69 -10.02 2.67 2.48
N HIS A 70 -9.82 2.51 3.79
CA HIS A 70 -8.52 2.60 4.45
C HIS A 70 -8.15 1.36 5.29
N ASN A 71 -9.11 0.45 5.55
CA ASN A 71 -9.04 -0.67 6.52
C ASN A 71 -8.64 -2.02 5.91
#